data_AF-A0A6B3NTA7-F1
#
_entry.id   AF-A0A6B3NTA7-F1
#
_cell.length_a   1.000
_cell.length_b   1.000
_cell.length_c   1.000
_cell.angle_alpha   90.00
_cell.angle_beta   90.00
_cell.angle_gamma   90.00
#
_symmetry.space_group_name_H-M   'P 1'
#
loop_
_entity.id
_entity.type
_entity.pdbx_description
1 polymer ?
#
loop_
_entity_poly.entity_id
_entity_poly.type
_entity_poly.pdbx_seq_one_letter_code
_entity_poly.pdbx_strand_id
1 'polypeptide(L)'
;LHLPKTPVAEFLPANVLYHKSTLHGPVDLDQFKSNQLQVLKKLTEEEFRWKDTTSDETLKLIEQETSRLQELTVAYETCIGDLTLHRAARNANAIHQRQASEELSKNQAAQKLIRYGASLKLDVASDVCPACMQNIGHSLTDLHESTPHMDIETNIDYLRSQIKMLERDTAAIEQSVKETTVVSEELAKSIASSKSKLRALKSDLTTNAAVSKSNLRQQLQVEMSIEEVSQFLQRNDEQLEALAELSAQFKRNQQSRAALPKEHYSDVDLEKYALFSKIFRANVSSFDYHSAPVKDIKFNVENLLPELDKIELREVYRKDFNERKAASPTSTSKNSSNIARESSASDFVRLIWSYIMTLYETSAHFTVKGNHPGFILLDEPGQHSMATKSQLALLQKLSAEKNLQSIVAASFDDSEAAYKEATHNVQFKLILLGSKAIVPGGDSVLAGAEGEQAQ
;
A
#
# COMPACT_ATOMS: atom_id res chain seq x y z
N LEU A 1 6.52 -4.10 28.71
CA LEU A 1 5.44 -3.19 28.28
C LEU A 1 4.27 -4.01 27.74
N HIS A 2 3.19 -4.15 28.49
CA HIS A 2 1.95 -4.80 28.03
C HIS A 2 1.07 -3.82 27.22
N LEU A 3 1.68 -3.08 26.30
CA LEU A 3 0.91 -2.27 25.35
C LEU A 3 0.64 -3.10 24.10
N PRO A 4 -0.61 -3.17 23.61
CA PRO A 4 -0.93 -3.88 22.38
C PRO A 4 -0.16 -3.26 21.22
N LYS A 5 0.49 -4.11 20.40
CA LYS A 5 1.25 -3.67 19.22
C LYS A 5 0.35 -3.09 18.11
N THR A 6 -0.95 -3.38 18.17
CA THR A 6 -1.96 -2.87 17.25
C THR A 6 -2.83 -1.83 17.94
N PRO A 7 -3.26 -0.76 17.25
CA PRO A 7 -4.16 0.24 17.82
C PRO A 7 -5.47 -0.42 18.25
N VAL A 8 -5.89 -0.14 19.49
CA VAL A 8 -7.13 -0.66 20.09
C VAL A 8 -8.10 0.49 20.28
N ALA A 9 -9.39 0.25 20.02
CA ALA A 9 -10.44 1.27 20.11
C ALA A 9 -10.81 1.65 21.57
N GLU A 10 -10.36 0.86 22.55
CA GLU A 10 -10.60 1.07 23.97
C GLU A 10 -9.27 1.05 24.70
N PHE A 11 -8.69 2.24 24.88
CA PHE A 11 -7.50 2.44 25.69
C PHE A 11 -7.92 2.88 27.09
N LEU A 12 -7.47 2.15 28.11
CA LEU A 12 -7.70 2.47 29.53
C LEU A 12 -6.38 2.94 30.16
N PRO A 13 -6.18 4.25 30.37
CA PRO A 13 -4.95 4.80 30.94
C PRO A 13 -4.60 4.20 32.31
N ALA A 14 -5.61 3.90 33.13
CA ALA A 14 -5.43 3.38 34.49
C ALA A 14 -4.74 1.99 34.57
N ASN A 15 -4.68 1.25 33.46
CA ASN A 15 -4.04 -0.06 33.43
C ASN A 15 -2.52 0.02 33.13
N VAL A 16 -1.99 1.21 32.85
CA VAL A 16 -0.57 1.41 32.56
C VAL A 16 0.19 1.53 33.88
N LEU A 17 0.97 0.50 34.19
CA LEU A 17 1.87 0.48 35.34
C LEU A 17 3.30 0.80 34.91
N TYR A 18 3.93 1.70 35.66
CA TYR A 18 5.33 2.04 35.46
C TYR A 18 6.20 1.35 36.51
N HIS A 19 7.19 0.60 36.04
CA HIS A 19 8.17 -0.05 36.89
C HIS A 19 9.57 0.50 36.62
N LYS A 20 10.34 0.69 37.69
CA LYS A 20 11.77 0.94 37.60
C LYS A 20 12.50 -0.40 37.68
N SER A 21 13.29 -0.70 36.65
CA SER A 21 14.23 -1.83 36.72
C SER A 21 15.29 -1.49 37.75
N THR A 22 15.51 -2.39 38.70
CA THR A 22 16.63 -2.33 39.65
C THR A 22 17.37 -3.65 39.62
N LEU A 23 18.57 -3.71 40.19
CA LEU A 23 19.35 -4.96 40.35
C LEU A 23 18.59 -6.08 41.08
N HIS A 24 17.56 -5.75 41.87
CA HIS A 24 16.77 -6.71 42.65
C HIS A 24 15.43 -7.05 41.97
N GLY A 25 15.21 -6.58 40.75
CA GLY A 25 13.99 -6.76 39.98
C GLY A 25 13.22 -5.44 39.73
N PRO A 26 12.10 -5.53 39.00
CA PRO A 26 11.23 -4.39 38.73
C PRO A 26 10.47 -3.98 40.01
N VAL A 27 10.49 -2.69 40.33
CA VAL A 27 9.73 -2.10 41.45
C VAL A 27 8.77 -1.05 40.91
N ASP A 28 7.53 -1.03 41.42
CA ASP A 28 6.55 0.00 41.09
C ASP A 28 7.09 1.40 41.40
N LEU A 29 6.87 2.35 40.49
CA LEU A 29 7.41 3.71 40.63
C LEU A 29 6.88 4.44 41.87
N ASP A 30 5.63 4.21 42.27
CA ASP A 30 5.06 4.79 43.50
C ASP A 30 5.70 4.21 44.75
N GLN A 31 5.92 2.88 44.78
CA GLN A 31 6.64 2.22 45.87
C GLN A 31 8.09 2.71 45.93
N PHE A 32 8.74 2.87 44.77
CA PHE A 32 10.09 3.42 44.69
C PHE A 32 10.16 4.85 45.27
N LYS A 33 9.22 5.73 44.92
CA LYS A 33 9.15 7.09 45.46
C LYS A 33 8.94 7.11 46.97
N SER A 34 8.07 6.25 47.50
CA SER A 34 7.87 6.09 48.95
C SER A 34 9.15 5.64 49.65
N ASN A 35 9.85 4.66 49.09
CA ASN A 35 11.12 4.16 49.63
C ASN A 35 12.19 5.27 49.64
N GLN A 36 12.30 6.08 48.58
CA GLN A 36 13.23 7.21 48.53
C GLN A 36 12.90 8.26 49.60
N LEU A 37 11.62 8.56 49.84
CA LEU A 37 11.20 9.48 50.91
C LEU A 37 11.55 8.95 52.31
N GLN A 38 11.45 7.64 52.53
CA GLN A 38 11.88 7.03 53.79
C GLN A 38 13.40 7.10 53.98
N VAL A 39 14.17 6.88 52.90
CA VAL A 39 15.64 7.03 52.92
C VAL A 39 16.03 8.47 53.23
N LEU A 40 15.36 9.45 52.61
CA LEU A 40 15.60 10.87 52.89
C LEU A 40 15.37 11.20 54.39
N LYS A 41 14.29 10.71 54.99
CA LYS A 41 14.01 10.88 56.43
C LYS A 41 15.12 10.29 57.30
N LYS A 42 15.60 9.09 56.98
CA LYS A 42 16.71 8.46 57.72
C LYS A 42 18.00 9.27 57.60
N LEU A 43 18.34 9.76 56.40
CA LEU A 43 19.52 10.59 56.18
C LEU A 43 19.46 11.90 56.95
N THR A 44 18.28 12.52 57.05
CA THR A 44 18.09 13.72 57.88
C THR A 44 18.22 13.42 59.37
N GLU A 45 17.78 12.26 59.85
CA GLU A 45 17.99 11.84 61.26
C GLU A 45 19.47 11.55 61.55
N GLU A 46 20.20 10.94 60.61
CA GLU A 46 21.64 10.68 60.71
C GLU A 46 22.48 11.95 60.70
N GLU A 47 22.02 13.01 60.04
CA GLU A 47 22.66 14.33 60.06
C GLU A 47 22.73 14.91 61.49
N PHE A 48 21.68 14.73 62.28
CA PHE A 48 21.67 15.14 63.70
C PHE A 48 22.62 14.29 64.57
N ARG A 49 22.89 13.05 64.19
CA ARG A 49 23.72 12.09 64.95
C ARG A 49 25.22 12.13 64.57
N TRP A 50 25.59 12.81 63.49
CA TRP A 50 26.97 12.85 62.97
C TRP A 50 28.00 13.42 63.96
N LYS A 51 27.58 14.18 64.97
CA LYS A 51 28.48 14.72 66.01
C LYS A 51 29.19 13.64 66.84
N ASP A 52 28.71 12.40 66.83
CA ASP A 52 29.19 11.31 67.69
C ASP A 52 29.97 10.19 66.95
N THR A 53 30.15 10.29 65.62
CA THR A 53 30.79 9.21 64.85
C THR A 53 32.31 9.18 64.98
N THR A 54 32.85 7.97 65.17
CA THR A 54 34.29 7.76 65.36
C THR A 54 35.03 7.63 64.02
N SER A 55 36.29 8.08 63.97
CA SER A 55 37.13 7.99 62.76
C SER A 55 37.27 6.54 62.24
N ASP A 56 37.17 5.53 63.10
CA ASP A 56 37.32 4.12 62.75
C ASP A 56 36.09 3.56 62.00
N GLU A 57 34.89 4.05 62.32
CA GLU A 57 33.66 3.70 61.60
C GLU A 57 33.66 4.26 60.17
N THR A 58 34.18 5.47 59.98
CA THR A 58 34.30 6.07 58.63
C THR A 58 35.31 5.34 57.75
N LEU A 59 36.38 4.78 58.32
CA LEU A 59 37.35 3.96 57.57
C LEU A 59 36.71 2.64 57.10
N LYS A 60 35.94 1.97 57.96
CA LYS A 60 35.18 0.77 57.58
C LYS A 60 34.17 1.04 56.47
N LEU A 61 33.48 2.19 56.51
CA LEU A 61 32.57 2.61 55.44
C LEU A 61 33.29 2.85 54.11
N ILE A 62 34.51 3.40 54.14
CA ILE A 62 35.33 3.57 52.94
C ILE A 62 35.73 2.22 52.37
N GLU A 63 36.20 1.28 53.20
CA GLU A 63 36.55 -0.07 52.75
C GLU A 63 35.34 -0.76 52.09
N GLN A 64 34.18 -0.72 52.73
CA GLN A 64 32.94 -1.29 52.19
C GLN A 64 32.54 -0.67 50.84
N GLU A 65 32.54 0.67 50.73
CA GLU A 65 32.21 1.33 49.46
C GLU A 65 33.30 1.11 48.39
N THR A 66 34.57 0.89 48.75
CA THR A 66 35.61 0.50 47.78
C THR A 66 35.38 -0.90 47.23
N SER A 67 35.04 -1.87 48.07
CA SER A 67 34.68 -3.23 47.63
C SER A 67 33.45 -3.21 46.74
N ARG A 68 32.41 -2.46 47.14
CA ARG A 68 31.20 -2.28 46.33
C ARG A 68 31.49 -1.66 44.97
N LEU A 69 32.38 -0.66 44.90
CA LEU A 69 32.77 -0.04 43.64
C LEU A 69 33.50 -1.04 42.72
N GLN A 70 34.34 -1.92 43.27
CA GLN A 70 34.99 -2.97 42.51
C GLN A 70 33.97 -3.95 41.93
N GLU A 71 33.03 -4.43 42.74
CA GLU A 71 31.95 -5.33 42.29
C GLU A 71 31.12 -4.70 41.17
N LEU A 72 30.71 -3.44 41.33
CA LEU A 72 29.96 -2.70 40.31
C LEU A 72 30.76 -2.52 39.01
N THR A 73 32.07 -2.30 39.12
CA THR A 73 32.94 -2.12 37.94
C THR A 73 33.07 -3.43 37.17
N VAL A 74 33.27 -4.56 37.86
CA VAL A 74 33.31 -5.89 37.24
C VAL A 74 31.99 -6.21 36.54
N ALA A 75 30.85 -5.97 37.21
CA ALA A 75 29.52 -6.18 36.63
C ALA A 75 29.27 -5.30 35.39
N TYR A 76 29.76 -4.06 35.40
CA TYR A 76 29.65 -3.14 34.27
C TYR A 76 30.49 -3.61 33.07
N GLU A 77 31.71 -4.09 33.30
CA GLU A 77 32.56 -4.66 32.26
C GLU A 77 31.93 -5.91 31.63
N THR A 78 31.31 -6.78 32.43
CA THR A 78 30.57 -7.95 31.92
C THR A 78 29.38 -7.52 31.06
N CYS A 79 28.57 -6.56 31.54
CA CYS A 79 27.43 -6.04 30.79
C CYS A 79 27.84 -5.38 29.47
N ILE A 80 28.98 -4.67 29.42
CA ILE A 80 29.52 -4.14 28.16
C ILE A 80 29.91 -5.29 27.23
N GLY A 81 30.58 -6.33 27.74
CA GLY A 81 30.91 -7.52 26.98
C GLY A 81 29.68 -8.14 26.31
N ASP A 82 28.63 -8.39 27.10
CA ASP A 82 27.37 -8.95 26.61
C ASP A 82 26.70 -8.04 25.57
N LEU A 83 26.69 -6.73 25.81
CA LEU A 83 26.14 -5.75 24.87
C LEU A 83 26.89 -5.75 23.53
N THR A 84 28.22 -5.89 23.55
CA THR A 84 29.01 -6.00 22.32
C THR A 84 28.70 -7.28 21.56
N LEU A 85 28.51 -8.40 22.27
CA LEU A 85 28.17 -9.69 21.69
C LEU A 85 26.77 -9.65 21.06
N HIS A 86 25.77 -9.12 21.76
CA HIS A 86 24.42 -8.97 21.21
C HIS A 86 24.39 -8.04 19.97
N ARG A 87 25.16 -6.95 19.97
CA ARG A 87 25.28 -6.06 18.81
C ARG A 87 25.95 -6.75 17.62
N ALA A 88 26.99 -7.54 17.86
CA ALA A 88 27.66 -8.33 16.83
C ALA A 88 26.70 -9.38 16.23
N ALA A 89 25.97 -10.11 17.09
CA ALA A 89 24.97 -11.09 16.66
C ALA A 89 23.85 -10.46 15.84
N ARG A 90 23.33 -9.29 16.25
CA ARG A 90 22.34 -8.52 15.49
C ARG A 90 22.84 -8.17 14.09
N ASN A 91 24.08 -7.67 13.99
CA ASN A 91 24.65 -7.29 12.71
C ASN A 91 24.88 -8.51 11.80
N ALA A 92 25.33 -9.64 12.35
CA ALA A 92 25.48 -10.89 11.61
C ALA A 92 24.12 -11.38 11.07
N ASN A 93 23.08 -11.40 11.90
CA ASN A 93 21.74 -11.80 11.46
C ASN A 93 21.17 -10.86 10.39
N ALA A 94 21.42 -9.56 10.48
CA ALA A 94 20.99 -8.61 9.45
C ALA A 94 21.68 -8.89 8.09
N ILE A 95 22.96 -9.27 8.10
CA ILE A 95 23.68 -9.69 6.88
C ILE A 95 23.07 -10.97 6.32
N HIS A 96 22.82 -11.99 7.16
CA HIS A 96 22.22 -13.25 6.73
C HIS A 96 20.80 -13.06 6.19
N GLN A 97 19.99 -12.21 6.81
CA GLN A 97 18.65 -11.89 6.33
C GLN A 97 18.70 -11.21 4.96
N ARG A 98 19.64 -10.28 4.76
CA ARG A 98 19.85 -9.64 3.47
C ARG A 98 20.26 -10.65 2.39
N GLN A 99 21.24 -11.51 2.68
CA GLN A 99 21.68 -12.58 1.77
C GLN A 99 20.52 -13.51 1.39
N ALA A 100 19.77 -14.01 2.37
CA ALA A 100 18.61 -14.86 2.13
C ALA A 100 17.52 -14.15 1.30
N SER A 101 17.30 -12.85 1.50
CA SER A 101 16.35 -12.07 0.71
C SER A 101 16.79 -11.87 -0.74
N GLU A 102 18.08 -11.64 -0.97
CA GLU A 102 18.66 -11.51 -2.31
C GLU A 102 18.58 -12.86 -3.05
N GLU A 103 18.89 -13.97 -2.38
CA GLU A 103 18.72 -15.32 -2.93
C GLU A 103 17.27 -15.66 -3.23
N LEU A 104 16.33 -15.29 -2.35
CA LEU A 104 14.91 -15.49 -2.57
C LEU A 104 14.44 -14.75 -3.83
N SER A 105 14.90 -13.51 -4.03
CA SER A 105 14.56 -12.73 -5.21
C SER A 105 15.06 -13.37 -6.51
N LYS A 106 16.29 -13.92 -6.50
CA LYS A 106 16.88 -14.64 -7.64
C LYS A 106 16.12 -15.91 -7.96
N ASN A 107 15.77 -16.71 -6.94
CA ASN A 107 15.00 -17.94 -7.12
C ASN A 107 13.58 -17.65 -7.64
N GLN A 108 12.92 -16.59 -7.15
CA GLN A 108 11.62 -16.15 -7.67
C GLN A 108 11.70 -15.68 -9.13
N ALA A 109 12.78 -14.99 -9.52
CA ALA A 109 13.01 -14.60 -10.91
C ALA A 109 13.21 -15.83 -11.80
N ALA A 110 14.01 -16.81 -11.35
CA ALA A 110 14.18 -18.08 -12.05
C ALA A 110 12.85 -18.83 -12.22
N GLN A 111 12.04 -18.93 -11.16
CA GLN A 111 10.73 -19.57 -11.21
C GLN A 111 9.78 -18.86 -12.21
N LYS A 112 9.82 -17.53 -12.29
CA LYS A 112 9.04 -16.76 -13.29
C LYS A 112 9.46 -17.08 -14.71
N LEU A 113 10.77 -17.18 -14.98
CA LEU A 113 11.30 -17.53 -16.30
C LEU A 113 10.91 -18.95 -16.71
N ILE A 114 10.99 -19.92 -15.78
CA ILE A 114 10.54 -21.30 -16.02
C ILE A 114 9.05 -21.32 -16.37
N ARG A 115 8.21 -20.64 -15.58
CA ARG A 115 6.76 -20.55 -15.86
C ARG A 115 6.46 -19.88 -17.20
N TYR A 116 7.19 -18.83 -17.55
CA TYR A 116 7.04 -18.16 -18.84
C TYR A 116 7.48 -19.06 -20.01
N GLY A 117 8.61 -19.75 -19.90
CA GLY A 117 9.07 -20.72 -20.88
C GLY A 117 8.10 -21.89 -21.06
N ALA A 118 7.51 -22.38 -19.97
CA ALA A 118 6.48 -23.42 -20.00
C ALA A 118 5.20 -22.93 -20.72
N SER A 119 4.82 -21.66 -20.53
CA SER A 119 3.67 -21.07 -21.25
C SER A 119 3.90 -21.00 -22.77
N LEU A 120 5.16 -20.89 -23.20
CA LEU A 120 5.57 -20.92 -24.61
C LEU A 120 5.81 -22.34 -25.14
N LYS A 121 5.57 -23.39 -24.34
CA LYS A 121 5.84 -24.80 -24.65
C LYS A 121 7.28 -25.06 -25.08
N LEU A 122 8.25 -24.39 -24.45
CA LEU A 122 9.66 -24.69 -24.66
C LEU A 122 10.02 -25.98 -23.91
N ASP A 123 10.52 -26.99 -24.61
CA ASP A 123 10.91 -28.28 -24.01
C ASP A 123 11.94 -28.10 -22.88
N VAL A 124 12.82 -27.10 -23.01
CA VAL A 124 13.84 -26.72 -22.00
C VAL A 124 13.20 -26.28 -20.68
N ALA A 125 12.01 -25.68 -20.70
CA ALA A 125 11.31 -25.23 -19.50
C ALA A 125 10.55 -26.37 -18.80
N SER A 126 10.38 -27.51 -19.47
CA SER A 126 9.94 -28.78 -18.89
C SER A 126 11.11 -29.70 -18.55
N ASP A 127 12.32 -29.15 -18.42
CA ASP A 127 13.58 -29.87 -18.18
C ASP A 127 13.91 -30.90 -19.26
N VAL A 128 13.43 -30.74 -20.50
CA VAL A 128 13.71 -31.66 -21.62
C VAL A 128 14.59 -30.97 -22.65
N CYS A 129 15.71 -31.63 -23.02
CA CYS A 129 16.57 -31.13 -24.08
C CYS A 129 15.88 -31.27 -25.45
N PRO A 130 15.69 -30.19 -26.22
CA PRO A 130 15.00 -30.23 -27.51
C PRO A 130 15.79 -30.96 -28.61
N ALA A 131 17.08 -31.25 -28.39
CA ALA A 131 17.95 -31.93 -29.36
C ALA A 131 18.00 -33.45 -29.16
N CYS A 132 18.03 -33.92 -27.92
CA CYS A 132 18.17 -35.36 -27.61
C CYS A 132 17.04 -35.93 -26.73
N MET A 133 16.05 -35.11 -26.33
CA MET A 133 14.92 -35.46 -25.47
C MET A 133 15.30 -36.06 -24.12
N GLN A 134 16.55 -35.86 -23.68
CA GLN A 134 17.01 -36.25 -22.35
C GLN A 134 16.64 -35.18 -21.33
N ASN A 135 16.47 -35.61 -20.08
CA ASN A 135 16.24 -34.71 -18.95
C ASN A 135 17.50 -33.84 -18.72
N ILE A 136 17.31 -32.53 -18.54
CA ILE A 136 18.37 -31.59 -18.26
C ILE A 136 18.60 -31.61 -16.74
N GLY A 137 19.80 -32.01 -16.31
CA GLY A 137 20.18 -31.94 -14.90
C GLY A 137 20.26 -30.50 -14.38
N HIS A 138 20.06 -30.32 -13.08
CA HIS A 138 20.03 -28.99 -12.45
C HIS A 138 21.41 -28.29 -12.38
N SER A 139 22.51 -29.01 -12.61
CA SER A 139 23.85 -28.44 -12.75
C SER A 139 24.63 -29.07 -13.90
N LEU A 140 25.44 -28.26 -14.58
CA LEU A 140 26.35 -28.69 -15.66
C LEU A 140 27.49 -29.60 -15.15
N THR A 141 27.65 -29.72 -13.83
CA THR A 141 28.69 -30.55 -13.17
C THR A 141 28.19 -31.94 -12.76
N ASP A 142 26.88 -32.20 -12.84
CA ASP A 142 26.29 -33.44 -12.32
C ASP A 142 26.34 -34.55 -13.36
N LEU A 143 27.55 -35.06 -13.61
CA LEU A 143 27.77 -36.26 -14.44
C LEU A 143 27.63 -37.57 -13.65
N HIS A 144 27.39 -37.49 -12.34
CA HIS A 144 27.08 -38.62 -11.45
C HIS A 144 25.96 -38.20 -10.50
N GLU A 145 24.81 -38.87 -10.61
CA GLU A 145 23.68 -38.71 -9.68
C GLU A 145 24.13 -39.08 -8.26
N SER A 146 24.45 -38.10 -7.41
CA SER A 146 24.59 -38.35 -5.95
C SER A 146 24.49 -37.13 -5.05
N THR A 147 24.25 -35.93 -5.57
CA THR A 147 23.89 -34.78 -4.73
C THR A 147 22.41 -34.46 -4.93
N PRO A 148 21.55 -34.70 -3.91
CA PRO A 148 20.16 -34.28 -4.00
C PRO A 148 20.12 -32.75 -3.99
N HIS A 149 19.82 -32.17 -5.16
CA HIS A 149 19.54 -30.74 -5.27
C HIS A 149 18.09 -30.49 -4.85
N MET A 150 17.86 -29.38 -4.14
CA MET A 150 16.49 -28.95 -3.85
C MET A 150 15.88 -28.28 -5.07
N ASP A 151 14.64 -28.63 -5.39
CA ASP A 151 13.86 -27.91 -6.39
C ASP A 151 13.77 -26.42 -6.05
N ILE A 152 13.64 -25.59 -7.08
CA ILE A 152 13.55 -24.13 -6.92
C ILE A 152 12.36 -23.75 -6.01
N GLU A 153 11.26 -24.50 -6.05
CA GLU A 153 10.10 -24.28 -5.18
C GLU A 153 10.43 -24.58 -3.72
N THR A 154 11.07 -25.73 -3.46
CA THR A 154 11.55 -26.13 -2.13
C THR A 154 12.58 -25.14 -1.59
N ASN A 155 13.46 -24.61 -2.45
CA ASN A 155 14.44 -23.59 -2.07
C ASN A 155 13.77 -22.25 -1.72
N ILE A 156 12.74 -21.84 -2.46
CA ILE A 156 11.94 -20.65 -2.13
C ILE A 156 11.29 -20.79 -0.76
N ASP A 157 10.71 -21.95 -0.46
CA ASP A 157 10.05 -22.18 0.83
C ASP A 157 11.05 -22.31 1.99
N TYR A 158 12.20 -22.94 1.75
CA TYR A 158 13.32 -22.95 2.70
C TYR A 158 13.78 -21.51 3.02
N LEU A 159 14.09 -20.69 2.01
CA LEU A 159 14.54 -19.31 2.19
C LEU A 159 13.48 -18.45 2.91
N ARG A 160 12.19 -18.63 2.60
CA ARG A 160 11.09 -17.96 3.33
C ARG A 160 11.09 -18.36 4.80
N SER A 161 11.25 -19.65 5.10
CA SER A 161 11.29 -20.15 6.48
C SER A 161 12.51 -19.61 7.24
N GLN A 162 13.68 -19.56 6.59
CA GLN A 162 14.92 -19.03 7.13
C GLN A 162 14.80 -17.53 7.46
N ILE A 163 14.23 -16.73 6.55
CA ILE A 163 13.98 -15.30 6.79
C ILE A 163 13.07 -15.12 8.02
N LYS A 164 11.97 -15.89 8.10
CA LYS A 164 11.04 -15.81 9.24
C LYS A 164 11.67 -16.23 10.57
N MET A 165 12.60 -17.18 10.55
CA MET A 165 13.39 -17.56 11.72
C MET A 165 14.30 -16.41 12.15
N LEU A 166 15.09 -15.87 11.21
CA LEU A 166 15.99 -14.75 11.46
C LEU A 166 15.26 -13.50 11.97
N GLU A 167 14.06 -13.21 11.48
CA GLU A 167 13.19 -12.12 11.98
C GLU A 167 12.80 -12.30 13.45
N ARG A 168 12.54 -13.53 13.89
CA ARG A 168 12.23 -13.81 15.31
C ARG A 168 13.48 -13.69 16.18
N ASP A 169 14.60 -14.23 15.70
CA ASP A 169 15.88 -14.19 16.43
C ASP A 169 16.40 -12.76 16.57
N THR A 170 16.32 -11.96 15.49
CA THR A 170 16.65 -10.52 15.53
C THR A 170 15.77 -9.76 16.51
N ALA A 171 14.45 -10.01 16.52
CA ALA A 171 13.56 -9.38 17.48
C ALA A 171 13.91 -9.74 18.94
N ALA A 172 14.30 -11.00 19.20
CA ALA A 172 14.75 -11.45 20.51
C ALA A 172 16.07 -10.76 20.92
N ILE A 173 17.06 -10.72 20.03
CA ILE A 173 18.35 -10.03 20.28
C ILE A 173 18.13 -8.54 20.51
N GLU A 174 17.26 -7.88 19.75
CA GLU A 174 16.93 -6.46 19.95
C GLU A 174 16.32 -6.20 21.34
N GLN A 175 15.50 -7.11 21.84
CA GLN A 175 14.99 -7.03 23.20
C GLN A 175 16.13 -7.18 24.23
N SER A 176 17.01 -8.17 24.06
CA SER A 176 18.18 -8.34 24.94
C SER A 176 19.13 -7.14 24.89
N VAL A 177 19.33 -6.52 23.72
CA VAL A 177 20.11 -5.26 23.59
C VAL A 177 19.46 -4.15 24.40
N LYS A 178 18.14 -3.97 24.30
CA LYS A 178 17.43 -2.93 25.08
C LYS A 178 17.59 -3.17 26.59
N GLU A 179 17.36 -4.39 27.05
CA GLU A 179 17.49 -4.75 28.46
C GLU A 179 18.93 -4.53 28.98
N THR A 180 19.95 -5.04 28.27
CA THR A 180 21.36 -4.86 28.64
C THR A 180 21.81 -3.40 28.58
N THR A 181 21.30 -2.60 27.64
CA THR A 181 21.60 -1.14 27.62
C THR A 181 21.07 -0.44 28.87
N VAL A 182 19.84 -0.72 29.29
CA VAL A 182 19.25 -0.14 30.51
C VAL A 182 20.07 -0.51 31.74
N VAL A 183 20.46 -1.79 31.86
CA VAL A 183 21.32 -2.26 32.96
C VAL A 183 22.69 -1.57 32.93
N SER A 184 23.29 -1.40 31.75
CA SER A 184 24.60 -0.73 31.62
C SER A 184 24.54 0.73 32.06
N GLU A 185 23.46 1.45 31.74
CA GLU A 185 23.26 2.84 32.16
C GLU A 185 23.03 2.94 33.68
N GLU A 186 22.26 2.02 34.26
CA GLU A 186 22.05 1.95 35.71
C GLU A 186 23.36 1.67 36.47
N LEU A 187 24.17 0.73 35.98
CA LEU A 187 25.48 0.43 36.55
C LEU A 187 26.43 1.63 36.44
N ALA A 188 26.46 2.31 35.29
CA ALA A 188 27.27 3.51 35.11
C ALA A 188 26.88 4.63 36.08
N LYS A 189 25.56 4.87 36.27
CA LYS A 189 25.04 5.82 37.28
C LYS A 189 25.43 5.40 38.69
N SER A 190 25.32 4.12 39.01
CA SER A 190 25.69 3.57 40.32
C SER A 190 27.18 3.74 40.61
N ILE A 191 28.06 3.45 39.65
CA ILE A 191 29.51 3.66 39.75
C ILE A 191 29.82 5.15 39.98
N ALA A 192 29.19 6.05 39.21
CA ALA A 192 29.39 7.49 39.38
C ALA A 192 28.99 7.96 40.79
N SER A 193 27.87 7.43 41.31
CA SER A 193 27.41 7.75 42.66
C SER A 193 28.35 7.21 43.75
N SER A 194 28.81 5.95 43.66
CA SER A 194 29.75 5.38 44.62
C SER A 194 31.12 6.09 44.57
N LYS A 195 31.62 6.46 43.39
CA LYS A 195 32.81 7.33 43.25
C LYS A 195 32.62 8.70 43.92
N SER A 196 31.43 9.29 43.80
CA SER A 196 31.11 10.56 44.45
C SER A 196 31.05 10.42 45.98
N LYS A 197 30.43 9.34 46.49
CA LYS A 197 30.35 8.99 47.92
C LYS A 197 31.73 8.77 48.51
N LEU A 198 32.58 7.96 47.87
CA LEU A 198 33.96 7.73 48.30
C LEU A 198 34.78 9.02 48.36
N ARG A 199 34.63 9.91 47.37
CA ARG A 199 35.28 11.24 47.41
C ARG A 199 34.78 12.09 48.57
N ALA A 200 33.49 12.02 48.90
CA ALA A 200 32.89 12.75 50.02
C ALA A 200 33.38 12.20 51.37
N LEU A 201 33.35 10.87 51.56
CA LEU A 201 33.86 10.22 52.77
C LEU A 201 35.35 10.51 53.01
N LYS A 202 36.18 10.43 51.97
CA LYS A 202 37.60 10.83 52.06
C LYS A 202 37.79 12.30 52.40
N SER A 203 36.88 13.17 51.93
CA SER A 203 36.92 14.60 52.28
C SER A 203 36.42 14.89 53.70
N ASP A 204 35.55 14.05 54.24
CA ASP A 204 35.06 14.14 55.62
C ASP A 204 36.15 13.74 56.62
N LEU A 205 37.03 12.79 56.26
CA LEU A 205 38.23 12.47 57.04
C LEU A 205 39.25 13.62 57.11
N THR A 206 39.34 14.45 56.07
CA THR A 206 40.33 15.54 55.99
C THR A 206 39.79 16.89 56.44
N THR A 207 38.46 17.06 56.49
CA THR A 207 37.82 18.32 56.86
C THR A 207 37.14 18.19 58.22
N ASN A 208 37.45 19.05 59.18
CA ASN A 208 36.77 19.10 60.49
C ASN A 208 35.42 19.85 60.41
N ALA A 209 34.54 19.42 59.50
CA ALA A 209 33.24 20.05 59.27
C ALA A 209 32.18 19.48 60.24
N ALA A 210 31.28 20.35 60.72
CA ALA A 210 30.19 19.96 61.63
C ALA A 210 29.11 19.07 60.97
N VAL A 211 29.12 18.97 59.65
CA VAL A 211 28.18 18.18 58.83
C VAL A 211 28.97 17.33 57.85
N SER A 212 28.61 16.05 57.70
CA SER A 212 29.19 15.18 56.69
C SER A 212 28.83 15.66 55.28
N LYS A 213 29.84 15.91 54.44
CA LYS A 213 29.64 16.18 53.00
C LYS A 213 29.07 14.95 52.29
N SER A 214 29.33 13.75 52.82
CA SER A 214 28.77 12.51 52.26
C SER A 214 27.25 12.42 52.46
N ASN A 215 26.74 12.78 53.65
CA ASN A 215 25.31 12.76 53.95
C ASN A 215 24.55 13.78 53.09
N LEU A 216 25.00 15.05 53.05
CA LEU A 216 24.39 16.09 52.22
C LEU A 216 24.32 15.70 50.73
N ARG A 217 25.37 15.07 50.19
CA ARG A 217 25.35 14.58 48.81
C ARG A 217 24.35 13.45 48.59
N GLN A 218 24.20 12.55 49.56
CA GLN A 218 23.21 11.48 49.46
C GLN A 218 21.79 12.04 49.51
N GLN A 219 21.52 13.02 50.38
CA GLN A 219 20.23 13.71 50.41
C GLN A 219 19.92 14.37 49.05
N LEU A 220 20.85 15.16 48.50
CA LEU A 220 20.69 15.78 47.18
C LEU A 220 20.45 14.75 46.08
N GLN A 221 21.16 13.61 46.10
CA GLN A 221 20.98 12.55 45.11
C GLN A 221 19.59 11.91 45.21
N VAL A 222 19.08 11.72 46.42
CA VAL A 222 17.72 11.20 46.65
C VAL A 222 16.67 12.21 46.18
N GLU A 223 16.84 13.49 46.50
CA GLU A 223 15.94 14.57 46.03
C GLU A 223 15.88 14.65 44.51
N MET A 224 17.03 14.68 43.85
CA MET A 224 17.11 14.64 42.39
C MET A 224 16.41 13.40 41.82
N SER A 225 16.57 12.23 42.45
CA SER A 225 15.90 11.01 41.99
C SER A 225 14.37 11.07 42.12
N ILE A 226 13.87 11.73 43.17
CA ILE A 226 12.42 11.96 43.37
C ILE A 226 11.93 12.94 42.30
N GLU A 227 12.70 13.99 42.00
CA GLU A 227 12.37 14.95 40.96
C GLU A 227 12.34 14.28 39.58
N GLU A 228 13.36 13.51 39.21
CA GLU A 228 13.41 12.74 37.96
C GLU A 228 12.19 11.82 37.79
N VAL A 229 11.83 11.09 38.85
CA VAL A 229 10.64 10.23 38.87
C VAL A 229 9.36 11.04 38.68
N SER A 230 9.25 12.19 39.35
CA SER A 230 8.07 13.05 39.22
C SER A 230 7.92 13.65 37.81
N GLN A 231 9.02 14.10 37.21
CA GLN A 231 9.02 14.59 35.83
C GLN A 231 8.69 13.47 34.83
N PHE A 232 9.17 12.24 35.08
CA PHE A 232 8.83 11.08 34.24
C PHE A 232 7.34 10.74 34.29
N LEU A 233 6.73 10.73 35.48
CA LEU A 233 5.28 10.51 35.63
C LEU A 233 4.49 11.60 34.91
N GLN A 234 4.81 12.88 35.15
CA GLN A 234 4.13 14.00 34.50
C GLN A 234 4.20 13.93 32.96
N ARG A 235 5.40 13.68 32.40
CA ARG A 235 5.55 13.54 30.94
C ARG A 235 4.73 12.39 30.38
N ASN A 236 4.64 11.29 31.12
CA ASN A 236 3.90 10.14 30.67
C ASN A 236 2.39 10.32 30.79
N ASP A 237 1.90 11.05 31.81
CA ASP A 237 0.49 11.41 31.92
C ASP A 237 0.03 12.21 30.70
N GLU A 238 0.83 13.19 30.25
CA GLU A 238 0.58 13.92 28.99
C GLU A 238 0.50 12.98 27.77
N GLN A 239 1.37 11.95 27.71
CA GLN A 239 1.32 10.94 26.64
C GLN A 239 0.09 10.02 26.75
N LEU A 240 -0.33 9.66 27.96
CA LEU A 240 -1.52 8.84 28.19
C LEU A 240 -2.80 9.57 27.76
N GLU A 241 -2.88 10.88 28.03
CA GLU A 241 -3.98 11.73 27.55
C GLU A 241 -4.01 11.77 26.02
N ALA A 242 -2.86 12.01 25.37
CA ALA A 242 -2.76 11.99 23.91
C ALA A 242 -3.17 10.63 23.30
N LEU A 243 -2.77 9.51 23.94
CA LEU A 243 -3.18 8.16 23.51
C LEU A 243 -4.68 7.92 23.68
N ALA A 244 -5.29 8.44 24.75
CA ALA A 244 -6.73 8.37 24.95
C ALA A 244 -7.49 9.12 23.85
N GLU A 245 -7.05 10.33 23.49
CA GLU A 245 -7.61 11.10 22.37
C GLU A 245 -7.48 10.37 21.03
N LEU A 246 -6.29 9.82 20.75
CA LEU A 246 -6.04 9.04 19.53
C LEU A 246 -6.93 7.79 19.46
N SER A 247 -7.15 7.10 20.58
CA SER A 247 -8.05 5.94 20.63
C SER A 247 -9.50 6.33 20.29
N ALA A 248 -9.95 7.48 20.78
CA ALA A 248 -11.28 8.01 20.48
C ALA A 248 -11.43 8.41 19.00
N GLN A 249 -10.41 9.06 18.43
CA GLN A 249 -10.36 9.38 16.99
C GLN A 249 -10.36 8.11 16.14
N PHE A 250 -9.57 7.11 16.51
CA PHE A 250 -9.51 5.82 15.82
C PHE A 250 -10.88 5.12 15.82
N LYS A 251 -11.58 5.12 16.96
CA LYS A 251 -12.95 4.59 17.08
C LYS A 251 -13.93 5.30 16.13
N ARG A 252 -13.88 6.63 16.05
CA ARG A 252 -14.72 7.41 15.12
C ARG A 252 -14.40 7.09 13.65
N ASN A 253 -13.11 6.97 13.31
CA ASN A 253 -12.69 6.64 11.96
C ASN A 253 -13.06 5.21 11.55
N GLN A 254 -13.05 4.27 12.49
CA GLN A 254 -13.51 2.91 12.23
C GLN A 254 -15.02 2.87 11.95
N GLN A 255 -15.80 3.65 12.70
CA GLN A 255 -17.24 3.80 12.48
C GLN A 255 -17.54 4.47 11.13
N SER A 256 -16.83 5.55 10.78
CA SER A 256 -17.02 6.23 9.49
C SER A 256 -16.64 5.33 8.32
N ARG A 257 -15.53 4.59 8.42
CA ARG A 257 -15.13 3.61 7.41
C ARG A 257 -16.13 2.46 7.28
N ALA A 258 -16.71 1.99 8.38
CA ALA A 258 -17.75 0.96 8.33
C ALA A 258 -19.05 1.47 7.70
N ALA A 259 -19.33 2.77 7.81
CA ALA A 259 -20.48 3.43 7.19
C ALA A 259 -20.28 3.72 5.69
N LEU A 260 -19.05 3.64 5.16
CA LEU A 260 -18.83 3.82 3.73
C LEU A 260 -19.47 2.68 2.93
N PRO A 261 -20.14 3.00 1.80
CA PRO A 261 -20.64 1.99 0.88
C PRO A 261 -19.50 1.06 0.44
N LYS A 262 -19.78 -0.25 0.39
CA LYS A 262 -18.83 -1.25 -0.12
C LYS A 262 -18.83 -1.33 -1.64
N GLU A 263 -19.93 -0.92 -2.27
CA GLU A 263 -20.09 -0.93 -3.72
C GLU A 263 -19.78 0.45 -4.30
N HIS A 264 -19.14 0.47 -5.47
CA HIS A 264 -18.71 1.71 -6.14
C HIS A 264 -19.88 2.51 -6.72
N TYR A 265 -20.99 1.85 -7.05
CA TYR A 265 -22.15 2.43 -7.70
C TYR A 265 -23.36 2.37 -6.78
N SER A 266 -24.19 3.42 -6.81
CA SER A 266 -25.50 3.38 -6.16
C SER A 266 -26.51 2.63 -7.04
N ASP A 267 -27.64 2.21 -6.47
CA ASP A 267 -28.74 1.59 -7.23
C ASP A 267 -29.21 2.49 -8.40
N VAL A 268 -29.22 3.81 -8.18
CA VAL A 268 -29.57 4.81 -9.19
C VAL A 268 -28.53 4.83 -10.33
N ASP A 269 -27.26 4.58 -10.05
CA ASP A 269 -26.22 4.54 -11.07
C ASP A 269 -26.28 3.23 -11.88
N LEU A 270 -26.65 2.11 -11.25
CA LEU A 270 -26.90 0.86 -11.94
C LEU A 270 -28.09 0.97 -12.90
N GLU A 271 -29.14 1.70 -12.54
CA GLU A 271 -30.26 2.00 -13.44
C GLU A 271 -29.82 2.84 -14.65
N LYS A 272 -28.99 3.87 -14.44
CA LYS A 272 -28.41 4.67 -15.54
C LYS A 272 -27.57 3.80 -16.47
N TYR A 273 -26.75 2.93 -15.90
CA TYR A 273 -25.89 2.01 -16.64
C TYR A 273 -26.71 1.01 -17.48
N ALA A 274 -27.82 0.49 -16.94
CA ALA A 274 -28.73 -0.39 -17.67
C ALA A 274 -29.41 0.34 -18.83
N LEU A 275 -29.83 1.60 -18.62
CA LEU A 275 -30.40 2.44 -19.67
C LEU A 275 -29.37 2.74 -20.76
N PHE A 276 -28.15 3.14 -20.38
CA PHE A 276 -27.04 3.40 -21.30
C PHE A 276 -26.75 2.18 -22.18
N SER A 277 -26.64 1.00 -21.57
CA SER A 277 -26.40 -0.26 -22.29
C SER A 277 -27.50 -0.58 -23.31
N LYS A 278 -28.76 -0.29 -22.96
CA LYS A 278 -29.91 -0.51 -23.85
C LYS A 278 -29.88 0.45 -25.06
N ILE A 279 -29.63 1.73 -24.81
CA ILE A 279 -29.56 2.77 -25.85
C ILE A 279 -28.36 2.49 -26.78
N PHE A 280 -27.21 2.14 -26.21
CA PHE A 280 -26.01 1.80 -26.99
C PHE A 280 -26.26 0.66 -27.97
N ARG A 281 -26.86 -0.43 -27.50
CA ARG A 281 -27.21 -1.58 -28.35
C ARG A 281 -28.17 -1.19 -29.47
N ALA A 282 -29.14 -0.30 -29.20
CA ALA A 282 -30.04 0.20 -30.23
C ALA A 282 -29.28 1.01 -31.30
N ASN A 283 -28.33 1.86 -30.90
CA ASN A 283 -27.52 2.66 -31.82
C ASN A 283 -26.58 1.79 -32.66
N VAL A 284 -25.90 0.81 -32.05
CA VAL A 284 -25.05 -0.16 -32.77
C VAL A 284 -25.86 -0.92 -33.83
N SER A 285 -27.08 -1.34 -33.49
CA SER A 285 -27.97 -1.99 -34.44
C SER A 285 -28.42 -1.06 -35.58
N SER A 286 -28.56 0.25 -35.33
CA SER A 286 -28.99 1.22 -36.33
C SER A 286 -27.88 1.60 -37.33
N PHE A 287 -26.61 1.51 -36.92
CA PHE A 287 -25.46 1.87 -37.75
C PHE A 287 -24.91 0.70 -38.59
N ASP A 288 -25.59 -0.44 -38.59
CA ASP A 288 -25.26 -1.61 -39.41
C ASP A 288 -23.92 -2.28 -39.00
N TYR A 289 -23.76 -2.54 -37.70
CA TYR A 289 -22.61 -3.24 -37.13
C TYR A 289 -22.68 -4.76 -37.35
N HIS A 290 -21.59 -5.36 -37.84
CA HIS A 290 -21.55 -6.77 -38.26
C HIS A 290 -20.55 -7.65 -37.51
N SER A 291 -19.51 -7.06 -36.88
CA SER A 291 -18.40 -7.83 -36.28
C SER A 291 -18.82 -8.76 -35.12
N ALA A 292 -19.93 -8.47 -34.44
CA ALA A 292 -20.46 -9.32 -33.37
C ALA A 292 -21.99 -9.16 -33.20
N PRO A 293 -22.69 -10.15 -32.63
CA PRO A 293 -24.08 -9.97 -32.27
C PRO A 293 -24.25 -8.90 -31.17
N VAL A 294 -25.18 -7.97 -31.38
CA VAL A 294 -25.45 -6.81 -30.50
C VAL A 294 -25.76 -7.21 -29.05
N LYS A 295 -26.33 -8.40 -28.83
CA LYS A 295 -26.65 -8.92 -27.49
C LYS A 295 -25.41 -9.22 -26.65
N ASP A 296 -24.31 -9.57 -27.30
CA ASP A 296 -23.08 -10.01 -26.65
C ASP A 296 -22.22 -8.82 -26.25
N ILE A 297 -22.54 -7.60 -26.72
CA ILE A 297 -21.84 -6.39 -26.27
C ILE A 297 -22.34 -6.03 -24.87
N LYS A 298 -21.45 -6.14 -23.88
CA LYS A 298 -21.64 -5.68 -22.51
C LYS A 298 -20.72 -4.50 -22.23
N PHE A 299 -20.98 -3.76 -21.16
CA PHE A 299 -20.04 -2.79 -20.66
C PHE A 299 -19.28 -3.39 -19.49
N ASN A 300 -18.04 -2.99 -19.28
CA ASN A 300 -17.35 -3.30 -18.04
C ASN A 300 -17.65 -2.22 -17.00
N VAL A 301 -18.07 -2.66 -15.82
CA VAL A 301 -18.52 -1.80 -14.73
C VAL A 301 -17.36 -0.98 -14.13
N GLU A 302 -16.11 -1.42 -14.31
CA GLU A 302 -14.92 -0.73 -13.82
C GLU A 302 -14.42 0.36 -14.77
N ASN A 303 -14.37 0.08 -16.08
CA ASN A 303 -13.80 1.00 -17.08
C ASN A 303 -14.86 1.75 -17.92
N LEU A 304 -16.14 1.37 -17.83
CA LEU A 304 -17.27 1.91 -18.60
C LEU A 304 -17.12 1.80 -20.13
N LEU A 305 -16.27 0.89 -20.60
CA LEU A 305 -16.06 0.63 -22.01
C LEU A 305 -16.83 -0.62 -22.47
N PRO A 306 -17.21 -0.68 -23.76
CA PRO A 306 -17.88 -1.84 -24.32
C PRO A 306 -16.88 -3.01 -24.51
N GLU A 307 -17.29 -4.20 -24.07
CA GLU A 307 -16.56 -5.46 -24.14
C GLU A 307 -17.50 -6.58 -24.67
N LEU A 308 -16.93 -7.62 -25.28
CA LEU A 308 -17.71 -8.76 -25.76
C LEU A 308 -17.83 -9.84 -24.68
N ASP A 309 -19.06 -10.25 -24.39
CA ASP A 309 -19.39 -11.30 -23.43
C ASP A 309 -19.01 -12.66 -24.01
N LYS A 310 -17.81 -13.12 -23.64
CA LYS A 310 -17.28 -14.47 -23.93
C LYS A 310 -16.97 -14.71 -25.41
N ILE A 311 -15.79 -14.28 -25.83
CA ILE A 311 -15.08 -15.06 -26.86
C ILE A 311 -14.39 -16.22 -26.15
N GLU A 312 -15.14 -17.27 -25.85
CA GLU A 312 -14.53 -18.60 -25.83
C GLU A 312 -14.21 -18.94 -27.29
N LEU A 313 -12.94 -18.82 -27.68
CA LEU A 313 -12.26 -19.59 -28.74
C LEU A 313 -13.18 -20.15 -29.85
N ARG A 314 -13.96 -19.30 -30.53
CA ARG A 314 -14.82 -19.72 -31.65
C ARG A 314 -14.07 -19.78 -32.99
N GLU A 315 -12.77 -20.00 -32.95
CA GLU A 315 -12.00 -20.38 -34.14
C GLU A 315 -11.07 -21.58 -33.91
N VAL A 316 -11.35 -22.51 -32.99
CA VAL A 316 -10.82 -23.88 -33.11
C VAL A 316 -11.77 -24.92 -32.50
N TYR A 317 -12.95 -25.17 -33.07
CA TYR A 317 -13.61 -26.49 -32.92
C TYR A 317 -14.44 -26.82 -34.16
N ARG A 318 -13.80 -27.38 -35.19
CA ARG A 318 -14.47 -28.45 -35.95
C ARG A 318 -14.36 -29.71 -35.10
N LYS A 319 -15.54 -30.18 -34.69
CA LYS A 319 -15.88 -31.51 -34.15
C LYS A 319 -15.62 -31.76 -32.66
N ASP A 320 -16.76 -32.04 -32.02
CA ASP A 320 -17.01 -32.94 -30.89
C ASP A 320 -16.43 -32.54 -29.53
N PHE A 321 -17.29 -32.06 -28.63
CA PHE A 321 -17.70 -32.80 -27.42
C PHE A 321 -18.76 -32.03 -26.61
N ASN A 322 -19.78 -32.75 -26.18
CA ASN A 322 -20.79 -32.30 -25.22
C ASN A 322 -20.16 -32.17 -23.84
N GLU A 323 -20.20 -30.99 -23.24
CA GLU A 323 -20.33 -30.84 -21.78
C GLU A 323 -20.80 -29.41 -21.46
N ARG A 324 -22.11 -29.27 -21.22
CA ARG A 324 -22.69 -28.05 -20.64
C ARG A 324 -22.38 -28.06 -19.14
N LYS A 325 -21.38 -27.29 -18.70
CA LYS A 325 -21.25 -26.90 -17.28
C LYS A 325 -21.88 -25.54 -17.04
N ALA A 326 -22.80 -25.52 -16.08
CA ALA A 326 -23.60 -24.38 -15.67
C ALA A 326 -22.72 -23.21 -15.22
N ALA A 327 -23.12 -22.02 -15.62
CA ALA A 327 -22.50 -20.75 -15.28
C ALA A 327 -22.58 -20.49 -13.76
N SER A 328 -21.43 -20.22 -13.14
CA SER A 328 -21.32 -19.55 -11.84
C SER A 328 -21.28 -18.03 -12.08
N PRO A 329 -21.98 -17.20 -11.29
CA PRO A 329 -22.14 -15.77 -11.57
C PRO A 329 -20.98 -14.88 -11.06
N THR A 330 -19.88 -15.44 -10.56
CA THR A 330 -18.81 -14.67 -9.90
C THR A 330 -17.40 -14.94 -10.39
N SER A 331 -17.23 -15.38 -11.65
CA SER A 331 -15.91 -15.36 -12.28
C SER A 331 -15.62 -13.98 -12.86
N THR A 332 -14.74 -13.22 -12.21
CA THR A 332 -13.98 -12.13 -12.82
C THR A 332 -13.25 -12.71 -14.04
N SER A 333 -13.87 -12.59 -15.22
CA SER A 333 -13.34 -13.12 -16.45
C SER A 333 -12.07 -12.34 -16.80
N LYS A 334 -10.91 -12.96 -16.59
CA LYS A 334 -9.62 -12.45 -17.08
C LYS A 334 -9.48 -12.48 -18.62
N ASN A 335 -10.53 -12.88 -19.34
CA ASN A 335 -10.57 -12.96 -20.80
C ASN A 335 -11.76 -12.16 -21.36
N SER A 336 -11.99 -10.92 -20.91
CA SER A 336 -12.75 -9.98 -21.73
C SER A 336 -11.79 -9.33 -22.74
N SER A 337 -11.98 -9.64 -24.00
CA SER A 337 -11.21 -9.07 -25.09
C SER A 337 -11.75 -7.67 -25.42
N ASN A 338 -10.82 -6.72 -25.62
CA ASN A 338 -11.19 -5.37 -26.04
C ASN A 338 -11.79 -5.41 -27.44
N ILE A 339 -13.04 -4.98 -27.57
CA ILE A 339 -13.81 -5.01 -28.83
C ILE A 339 -13.08 -4.33 -29.99
N ALA A 340 -12.25 -3.32 -29.70
CA ALA A 340 -11.40 -2.62 -30.65
C ALA A 340 -10.38 -3.49 -31.40
N ARG A 341 -9.94 -4.61 -30.80
CA ARG A 341 -8.95 -5.52 -31.40
C ARG A 341 -9.59 -6.60 -32.29
N GLU A 342 -10.90 -6.77 -32.18
CA GLU A 342 -11.64 -7.90 -32.77
C GLU A 342 -12.73 -7.45 -33.75
N SER A 343 -13.04 -6.16 -33.80
CA SER A 343 -13.93 -5.58 -34.82
C SER A 343 -13.17 -5.16 -36.07
N SER A 344 -13.85 -5.19 -37.22
CA SER A 344 -13.34 -4.52 -38.44
C SER A 344 -13.13 -3.01 -38.18
N ALA A 345 -12.24 -2.37 -38.94
CA ALA A 345 -11.93 -0.95 -38.74
C ALA A 345 -13.17 -0.04 -38.89
N SER A 346 -14.09 -0.36 -39.80
CA SER A 346 -15.36 0.37 -39.96
C SER A 346 -16.33 0.10 -38.81
N ASP A 347 -16.41 -1.13 -38.32
CA ASP A 347 -17.24 -1.46 -37.16
C ASP A 347 -16.74 -0.82 -35.86
N PHE A 348 -15.43 -0.67 -35.70
CA PHE A 348 -14.86 0.07 -34.58
C PHE A 348 -15.33 1.53 -34.59
N VAL A 349 -15.32 2.18 -35.75
CA VAL A 349 -15.83 3.56 -35.91
C VAL A 349 -17.33 3.63 -35.59
N ARG A 350 -18.14 2.64 -36.02
CA ARG A 350 -19.57 2.55 -35.65
C ARG A 350 -19.79 2.43 -34.14
N LEU A 351 -18.92 1.74 -33.41
CA LEU A 351 -18.98 1.67 -31.95
C LEU A 351 -18.67 3.01 -31.30
N ILE A 352 -17.70 3.77 -31.84
CA ILE A 352 -17.40 5.14 -31.37
C ILE A 352 -18.62 6.04 -31.57
N TRP A 353 -19.23 6.04 -32.75
CA TRP A 353 -20.45 6.81 -33.01
C TRP A 353 -21.58 6.43 -32.04
N SER A 354 -21.80 5.12 -31.87
CA SER A 354 -22.82 4.59 -30.96
C SER A 354 -22.56 5.06 -29.55
N TYR A 355 -21.31 5.03 -29.09
CA TYR A 355 -20.93 5.44 -27.75
C TYR A 355 -21.18 6.95 -27.53
N ILE A 356 -20.71 7.79 -28.45
CA ILE A 356 -20.87 9.25 -28.38
C ILE A 356 -22.37 9.63 -28.40
N MET A 357 -23.16 9.03 -29.30
CA MET A 357 -24.60 9.29 -29.35
C MET A 357 -25.32 8.82 -28.09
N THR A 358 -24.93 7.66 -27.55
CA THR A 358 -25.54 7.11 -26.33
C THR A 358 -25.27 8.00 -25.11
N LEU A 359 -24.09 8.64 -25.03
CA LEU A 359 -23.79 9.59 -23.96
C LEU A 359 -24.79 10.76 -23.95
N TYR A 360 -25.05 11.33 -25.12
CA TYR A 360 -26.05 12.38 -25.26
C TYR A 360 -27.47 11.86 -24.99
N GLU A 361 -27.89 10.79 -25.66
CA GLU A 361 -29.26 10.25 -25.55
C GLU A 361 -29.60 9.82 -24.11
N THR A 362 -28.65 9.18 -23.41
CA THR A 362 -28.81 8.80 -22.00
C THR A 362 -28.87 10.02 -21.10
N SER A 363 -28.03 11.03 -21.35
CA SER A 363 -28.04 12.28 -20.60
C SER A 363 -29.35 13.06 -20.79
N ALA A 364 -29.87 13.11 -22.02
CA ALA A 364 -31.10 13.81 -22.37
C ALA A 364 -32.36 13.06 -21.90
N HIS A 365 -32.23 11.77 -21.55
CA HIS A 365 -33.35 10.97 -21.07
C HIS A 365 -33.96 11.55 -19.77
N PHE A 366 -35.29 11.61 -19.71
CA PHE A 366 -36.04 12.29 -18.66
C PHE A 366 -35.78 11.77 -17.24
N THR A 367 -35.38 10.50 -17.11
CA THR A 367 -35.05 9.86 -15.82
C THR A 367 -33.64 10.16 -15.33
N VAL A 368 -32.70 10.47 -16.22
CA VAL A 368 -31.27 10.64 -15.88
C VAL A 368 -30.94 12.10 -15.67
N LYS A 369 -31.35 12.98 -16.60
CA LYS A 369 -30.97 14.41 -16.62
C LYS A 369 -29.47 14.60 -16.38
N GLY A 370 -28.67 14.00 -17.27
CA GLY A 370 -27.21 14.07 -17.19
C GLY A 370 -26.65 15.44 -17.57
N ASN A 371 -25.32 15.55 -17.53
CA ASN A 371 -24.59 16.81 -17.72
C ASN A 371 -23.98 16.96 -19.12
N HIS A 372 -24.52 16.29 -20.15
CA HIS A 372 -23.96 16.40 -21.51
C HIS A 372 -24.10 17.84 -22.04
N PRO A 373 -23.06 18.41 -22.69
CA PRO A 373 -23.04 19.82 -23.13
C PRO A 373 -23.99 20.15 -24.29
N GLY A 374 -24.81 19.20 -24.76
CA GLY A 374 -25.71 19.39 -25.91
C GLY A 374 -25.00 19.68 -27.25
N PHE A 375 -23.72 19.36 -27.39
CA PHE A 375 -22.93 19.61 -28.59
C PHE A 375 -22.09 18.40 -29.00
N ILE A 376 -22.06 18.06 -30.30
CA ILE A 376 -21.22 17.01 -30.89
C ILE A 376 -20.53 17.58 -32.14
N LEU A 377 -19.21 17.41 -32.22
CA LEU A 377 -18.40 17.70 -33.40
C LEU A 377 -17.77 16.40 -33.90
N LEU A 378 -18.00 16.07 -35.17
CA LEU A 378 -17.40 14.92 -35.83
C LEU A 378 -16.52 15.41 -36.98
N ASP A 379 -15.27 14.98 -36.99
CA ASP A 379 -14.32 15.23 -38.07
C ASP A 379 -14.13 13.93 -38.86
N GLU A 380 -14.55 13.94 -40.12
CA GLU A 380 -14.54 12.81 -41.04
C GLU A 380 -15.10 11.51 -40.42
N PRO A 381 -16.39 11.47 -40.02
CA PRO A 381 -16.93 10.26 -39.42
C PRO A 381 -16.83 9.06 -40.38
N GLY A 382 -16.86 9.27 -41.69
CA GLY A 382 -16.87 8.25 -42.75
C GLY A 382 -15.56 7.50 -43.04
N GLN A 383 -14.55 7.57 -42.16
CA GLN A 383 -13.24 6.92 -42.37
C GLN A 383 -13.31 5.38 -42.49
N HIS A 384 -12.21 4.77 -42.97
CA HIS A 384 -12.03 3.31 -43.10
C HIS A 384 -13.07 2.59 -43.98
N SER A 385 -13.37 3.16 -45.16
CA SER A 385 -14.30 2.58 -46.14
C SER A 385 -15.70 2.36 -45.57
N MET A 386 -16.22 3.36 -44.83
CA MET A 386 -17.55 3.30 -44.24
C MET A 386 -18.65 3.27 -45.30
N ALA A 387 -19.66 2.42 -45.11
CA ALA A 387 -20.80 2.35 -46.03
C ALA A 387 -21.66 3.63 -45.97
N THR A 388 -22.08 4.14 -47.13
CA THR A 388 -22.95 5.34 -47.24
C THR A 388 -24.23 5.21 -46.42
N LYS A 389 -24.81 4.00 -46.33
CA LYS A 389 -25.98 3.71 -45.49
C LYS A 389 -25.73 3.92 -44.00
N SER A 390 -24.55 3.55 -43.50
CA SER A 390 -24.16 3.77 -42.10
C SER A 390 -23.98 5.27 -41.82
N GLN A 391 -23.40 6.03 -42.77
CA GLN A 391 -23.27 7.48 -42.67
C GLN A 391 -24.64 8.18 -42.70
N LEU A 392 -25.55 7.75 -43.58
CA LEU A 392 -26.93 8.22 -43.62
C LEU A 392 -27.64 7.99 -42.28
N ALA A 393 -27.54 6.79 -41.70
CA ALA A 393 -28.14 6.47 -40.42
C ALA A 393 -27.61 7.37 -39.29
N LEU A 394 -26.31 7.67 -39.28
CA LEU A 394 -25.69 8.60 -38.34
C LEU A 394 -26.25 10.02 -38.51
N LEU A 395 -26.28 10.54 -39.73
CA LEU A 395 -26.76 11.90 -40.01
C LEU A 395 -28.25 12.07 -39.70
N GLN A 396 -29.08 11.07 -40.03
CA GLN A 396 -30.50 11.04 -39.65
C GLN A 396 -30.67 11.07 -38.14
N LYS A 397 -29.89 10.26 -37.40
CA LYS A 397 -29.90 10.23 -35.93
C LYS A 397 -29.51 11.57 -35.33
N LEU A 398 -28.45 12.21 -35.81
CA LEU A 398 -28.04 13.54 -35.36
C LEU A 398 -29.14 14.59 -35.63
N SER A 399 -29.75 14.58 -36.82
CA SER A 399 -30.80 15.54 -37.19
C SER A 399 -32.11 15.36 -36.42
N ALA A 400 -32.40 14.15 -35.92
CA ALA A 400 -33.61 13.86 -35.16
C ALA A 400 -33.58 14.48 -33.75
N GLU A 401 -32.39 14.73 -33.21
CA GLU A 401 -32.20 15.22 -31.85
C GLU A 401 -32.28 16.76 -31.76
N LYS A 402 -33.49 17.27 -31.52
CA LYS A 402 -33.79 18.72 -31.55
C LYS A 402 -32.97 19.60 -30.58
N ASN A 403 -32.52 19.03 -29.47
CA ASN A 403 -31.76 19.73 -28.43
C ASN A 403 -30.24 19.48 -28.53
N LEU A 404 -29.78 18.85 -29.61
CA LEU A 404 -28.38 18.58 -29.88
C LEU A 404 -27.90 19.48 -31.02
N GLN A 405 -26.83 20.23 -30.77
CA GLN A 405 -26.10 20.89 -31.85
C GLN A 405 -25.02 19.92 -32.37
N SER A 406 -25.17 19.47 -33.62
CA SER A 406 -24.20 18.62 -34.29
C SER A 406 -23.48 19.35 -35.42
N ILE A 407 -22.15 19.31 -35.45
CA ILE A 407 -21.33 19.75 -36.58
C ILE A 407 -20.59 18.55 -37.13
N VAL A 408 -20.69 18.33 -38.43
CA VAL A 408 -20.01 17.23 -39.13
C VAL A 408 -19.16 17.82 -40.25
N ALA A 409 -17.85 17.64 -40.16
CA ALA A 409 -16.95 17.81 -41.28
C ALA A 409 -16.83 16.45 -41.99
N ALA A 410 -17.14 16.39 -43.27
CA ALA A 410 -17.09 15.15 -44.04
C ALA A 410 -16.69 15.42 -45.49
N SER A 411 -15.94 14.50 -46.07
CA SER A 411 -15.66 14.42 -47.50
C SER A 411 -16.34 13.17 -48.10
N PHE A 412 -16.70 13.26 -49.38
CA PHE A 412 -17.44 12.21 -50.10
C PHE A 412 -16.70 11.78 -51.38
N ASP A 413 -15.37 11.73 -51.34
CA ASP A 413 -14.51 11.28 -52.46
C ASP A 413 -14.88 11.88 -53.83
N ASP A 414 -15.22 13.18 -53.86
CA ASP A 414 -15.70 13.91 -55.04
C ASP A 414 -16.94 13.29 -55.75
N SER A 415 -17.68 12.42 -55.06
CA SER A 415 -18.89 11.77 -55.55
C SER A 415 -20.16 12.48 -55.08
N GLU A 416 -20.78 13.23 -55.99
CA GLU A 416 -22.08 13.90 -55.74
C GLU A 416 -23.19 12.89 -55.42
N ALA A 417 -23.13 11.70 -56.04
CA ALA A 417 -24.08 10.63 -55.78
C ALA A 417 -23.98 10.10 -54.33
N ALA A 418 -22.75 9.92 -53.82
CA ALA A 418 -22.54 9.47 -52.44
C ALA A 418 -22.99 10.52 -51.43
N TYR A 419 -22.73 11.81 -51.71
CA TYR A 419 -23.24 12.91 -50.90
C TYR A 419 -24.78 12.92 -50.85
N LYS A 420 -25.45 12.84 -52.00
CA LYS A 420 -26.92 12.82 -52.08
C LYS A 420 -27.53 11.61 -51.37
N GLU A 421 -26.88 10.44 -51.46
CA GLU A 421 -27.32 9.24 -50.74
C GLU A 421 -27.13 9.37 -49.23
N ALA A 422 -25.98 9.87 -48.77
CA ALA A 422 -25.67 10.04 -47.35
C ALA A 422 -26.54 11.12 -46.67
N THR A 423 -26.98 12.13 -47.41
CA THR A 423 -27.76 13.26 -46.89
C THR A 423 -29.26 13.17 -47.16
N HIS A 424 -29.72 12.06 -47.72
CA HIS A 424 -31.12 11.87 -48.08
C HIS A 424 -32.07 12.00 -46.87
N ASN A 425 -33.06 12.90 -46.95
CA ASN A 425 -34.01 13.20 -45.88
C ASN A 425 -33.39 13.66 -44.55
N VAL A 426 -32.20 14.26 -44.59
CA VAL A 426 -31.55 14.86 -43.41
C VAL A 426 -31.79 16.37 -43.43
N GLN A 427 -32.23 16.95 -42.31
CA GLN A 427 -32.29 18.41 -42.16
C GLN A 427 -30.94 18.93 -41.66
N PHE A 428 -30.24 19.71 -42.48
CA PHE A 428 -28.94 20.30 -42.12
C PHE A 428 -28.70 21.63 -42.82
N LYS A 429 -27.72 22.38 -42.32
CA LYS A 429 -27.18 23.58 -42.98
C LYS A 429 -25.85 23.21 -43.62
N LEU A 430 -25.78 23.22 -44.94
CA LEU A 430 -24.55 22.98 -45.68
C LEU A 430 -23.62 24.20 -45.60
N ILE A 431 -22.34 23.97 -45.29
CA ILE A 431 -21.26 24.95 -45.44
C ILE A 431 -20.24 24.33 -46.38
N LEU A 432 -20.29 24.71 -47.65
CA LEU A 432 -19.36 24.22 -48.66
C LEU A 432 -18.02 24.96 -48.53
N LEU A 433 -16.95 24.23 -48.28
CA LEU A 433 -15.58 24.77 -48.37
C LEU A 433 -15.14 24.69 -49.84
N GLY A 434 -14.53 25.77 -50.36
CA GLY A 434 -14.02 25.81 -51.73
C GLY A 434 -12.87 24.83 -51.97
N SER A 435 -12.20 24.95 -53.13
CA SER A 435 -11.14 24.02 -53.57
C SER A 435 -9.94 23.91 -52.62
N LYS A 436 -9.75 24.86 -51.69
CA LYS A 436 -8.75 24.80 -50.62
C LYS A 436 -9.35 25.33 -49.33
N ALA A 437 -9.21 24.57 -48.25
CA ALA A 437 -9.66 24.97 -46.91
C ALA A 437 -8.83 26.13 -46.32
N ILE A 438 -7.56 26.28 -46.72
CA ILE A 438 -6.65 27.34 -46.25
C ILE A 438 -5.95 27.96 -47.47
N VAL A 439 -6.17 29.26 -47.70
CA VAL A 439 -5.54 30.04 -48.76
C VAL A 439 -4.93 31.32 -48.16
N PRO A 440 -3.71 31.73 -48.54
CA PRO A 440 -3.18 33.02 -48.12
C PRO A 440 -4.08 34.13 -48.69
N GLY A 441 -4.87 34.79 -47.83
CA GLY A 441 -5.83 35.84 -48.25
C GLY A 441 -7.31 35.47 -48.20
N GLY A 442 -7.67 34.23 -47.85
CA GLY A 442 -9.04 33.84 -47.47
C GLY A 442 -10.10 33.88 -48.58
N ASP A 443 -10.07 32.93 -49.51
CA ASP A 443 -11.17 32.68 -50.46
C ASP A 443 -12.25 31.76 -49.88
N SER A 444 -12.66 31.97 -48.62
CA SER A 444 -13.90 31.34 -48.13
C SER A 444 -15.09 32.17 -48.58
N VAL A 445 -15.46 32.05 -49.87
CA VAL A 445 -16.78 32.45 -50.33
C VAL A 445 -17.78 31.53 -49.62
N LEU A 446 -18.34 32.02 -48.50
CA LEU A 446 -19.50 31.41 -47.86
C LEU A 446 -20.65 31.53 -48.86
N ALA A 447 -20.82 30.53 -49.73
CA ALA A 447 -21.97 30.44 -50.61
C ALA A 447 -23.22 30.46 -49.72
N GLY A 448 -23.96 31.56 -49.82
CA GLY A 448 -25.12 31.86 -48.99
C GLY A 448 -26.26 30.87 -49.20
N ALA A 449 -27.06 30.75 -48.16
CA ALA A 449 -28.28 29.97 -48.09
C ALA A 449 -29.23 30.24 -49.28
N GLU A 450 -29.49 29.21 -50.08
CA GLU A 450 -30.81 29.02 -50.68
C GLU A 450 -31.29 27.62 -50.28
N GLY A 451 -32.47 27.58 -49.66
CA GLY A 451 -33.06 26.34 -49.18
C GLY A 451 -33.47 25.45 -50.35
N GLU A 452 -32.73 24.39 -50.59
CA GLU A 452 -33.29 23.20 -51.22
C GLU A 452 -33.97 22.38 -50.11
N GLN A 453 -35.27 22.61 -49.96
CA GLN A 453 -36.15 21.59 -49.39
C GLN A 453 -36.09 20.38 -50.32
N ALA A 454 -35.32 19.37 -49.95
CA ALA A 454 -35.42 18.05 -50.56
C ALA A 454 -36.78 17.44 -50.18
N GLN A 455 -37.62 17.20 -51.18
CA GLN A 455 -38.74 16.26 -51.12
C GLN A 455 -38.23 14.82 -51.12
#